data_AF-A0A1V9YG59-F1
#
_entry.id   AF-A0A1V9YG59-F1
#
_cell.length_a   1.000
_cell.length_b   1.000
_cell.length_c   1.000
_cell.angle_alpha   90.00
_cell.angle_beta   90.00
_cell.angle_gamma   90.00
#
_symmetry.space_group_name_H-M   'P 1'
#
loop_
_entity.id
_entity.type
_entity.pdbx_description
1 polymer ?
#
loop_
_entity_poly.entity_id
_entity_poly.type
_entity_poly.pdbx_seq_one_letter_code
_entity_poly.pdbx_strand_id
1 'polypeptide(L)'
;MEINPWTREATPILGRATTGTSKCRSCDQRIPQGDIRVGVIFHHMNGYIALDWHHLLCCQSPELLQSVEGYELLTVTEKDTIEAYASSQTGTKTDSGNVLVA
;
A
#
# COMPACT_ATOMS: atom_id res chain seq x y z
N MET A 1 22.98 3.44 -19.98
CA MET A 1 21.66 3.19 -19.37
C MET A 1 21.90 3.14 -17.87
N GLU A 2 21.46 4.17 -17.16
CA GLU A 2 21.49 4.15 -15.70
C GLU A 2 20.37 3.22 -15.24
N ILE A 3 20.73 2.13 -14.57
CA ILE A 3 19.75 1.19 -14.02
C ILE A 3 19.14 1.86 -12.79
N ASN A 4 17.80 1.88 -12.69
CA ASN A 4 17.12 2.34 -11.50
C ASN A 4 17.65 1.57 -10.28
N PRO A 5 18.26 2.23 -9.28
CA PRO A 5 18.89 1.54 -8.17
C PRO A 5 17.90 1.04 -7.10
N TRP A 6 16.61 1.31 -7.27
CA TRP A 6 15.54 0.91 -6.37
C TRP A 6 14.76 -0.29 -6.93
N THR A 7 14.67 -1.34 -6.12
CA THR A 7 13.83 -2.51 -6.38
C THR A 7 12.61 -2.47 -5.47
N ARG A 8 11.41 -2.55 -6.04
CA ARG A 8 10.15 -2.63 -5.30
C ARG A 8 9.94 -4.05 -4.77
N GLU A 9 9.62 -4.18 -3.49
CA GLU A 9 9.16 -5.45 -2.92
C GLU A 9 7.77 -5.80 -3.46
N ALA A 10 7.56 -7.08 -3.80
CA ALA A 10 6.33 -7.52 -4.45
C ALA A 10 5.12 -7.50 -3.49
N THR A 11 5.36 -7.84 -2.22
CA THR A 11 4.31 -7.94 -1.20
C THR A 11 4.32 -6.66 -0.37
N PRO A 12 3.22 -5.91 -0.30
CA PRO A 12 3.13 -4.75 0.58
C PRO A 12 2.99 -5.20 2.04
N ILE A 13 3.06 -4.24 2.96
CA ILE A 13 2.78 -4.44 4.39
C ILE A 13 1.56 -3.63 4.84
N LEU A 14 0.94 -4.03 5.93
CA LEU A 14 -0.10 -3.28 6.61
C LEU A 14 0.42 -2.67 7.90
N GLY A 15 -0.09 -1.48 8.23
CA GLY A 15 0.16 -0.87 9.53
C GLY A 15 -0.84 0.22 9.85
N ARG A 16 -0.86 0.63 11.12
CA ARG A 16 -1.58 1.83 11.55
C ARG A 16 -0.69 3.06 11.48
N ALA A 17 -1.25 4.17 11.05
CA ALA A 17 -0.58 5.46 11.09
C ALA A 17 -0.38 5.89 12.55
N THR A 18 0.87 5.91 13.01
CA THR A 18 1.23 6.38 14.36
C THR A 18 1.13 7.90 14.49
N THR A 19 1.19 8.62 13.38
CA THR A 19 1.04 10.07 13.26
C THR A 19 0.21 10.43 12.04
N GLY A 20 -0.35 11.65 12.02
CA GLY A 20 -1.09 12.20 10.86
C GLY A 20 -0.22 12.92 9.84
N THR A 21 1.07 12.57 9.74
CA THR A 21 2.05 13.31 8.92
C THR A 21 2.42 12.62 7.61
N SER A 22 2.21 11.31 7.49
CA SER A 22 2.44 10.59 6.23
C SER A 22 1.44 11.03 5.16
N LYS A 23 1.91 11.18 3.93
CA LYS A 23 1.09 11.45 2.75
C LYS A 23 0.90 10.17 1.93
N CYS A 24 -0.31 9.96 1.44
CA CYS A 24 -0.60 8.88 0.51
C CYS A 24 0.03 9.18 -0.84
N ARG A 25 0.80 8.24 -1.39
CA ARG A 25 1.47 8.43 -2.69
C ARG A 25 0.54 8.34 -3.90
N SER A 26 -0.68 7.81 -3.74
CA SER A 26 -1.68 7.76 -4.83
C SER A 26 -2.45 9.07 -4.99
N CYS A 27 -2.82 9.74 -3.89
CA CYS A 27 -3.72 10.90 -3.92
C CYS A 27 -3.12 12.19 -3.33
N ASP A 28 -1.88 12.14 -2.82
CA ASP A 28 -1.14 13.22 -2.14
C ASP A 28 -1.83 13.84 -0.90
N GLN A 29 -2.91 13.23 -0.42
CA GLN A 29 -3.57 13.63 0.82
C GLN A 29 -2.91 12.99 2.04
N ARG A 30 -3.02 13.65 3.20
CA ARG A 30 -2.52 13.11 4.48
C ARG A 30 -3.29 11.85 4.87
N ILE A 31 -2.58 10.91 5.50
CA ILE A 31 -3.16 9.74 6.15
C ILE A 31 -3.39 10.10 7.63
N PRO A 32 -4.65 10.12 8.12
CA PRO A 32 -4.96 10.41 9.51
C PRO A 32 -4.26 9.45 10.48
N GLN A 33 -3.95 9.93 11.69
CA GLN A 33 -3.44 9.07 12.76
C GLN A 33 -4.49 8.04 13.16
N GLY A 34 -4.07 6.80 13.35
CA GLY A 34 -4.95 5.68 13.69
C GLY A 34 -5.47 4.90 12.49
N ASP A 35 -5.50 5.50 11.30
CA ASP A 35 -5.99 4.84 10.09
C ASP A 35 -5.06 3.72 9.63
N ILE A 36 -5.66 2.70 9.02
CA ILE A 36 -4.94 1.63 8.31
C ILE A 36 -4.29 2.23 7.06
N ARG A 37 -3.01 1.91 6.86
CA ARG A 37 -2.24 2.28 5.67
C ARG A 37 -1.51 1.06 5.10
N VAL A 38 -1.34 1.10 3.78
CA VAL A 38 -0.61 0.09 3.01
C VAL A 38 0.78 0.63 2.70
N GLY A 39 1.82 -0.11 3.07
CA GLY A 39 3.21 0.24 2.86
C GLY A 39 3.82 -0.55 1.69
N VAL A 40 4.44 0.14 0.74
CA VAL A 40 5.23 -0.46 -0.35
C VAL A 40 6.70 -0.22 -0.07
N ILE A 41 7.45 -1.31 0.09
CA ILE A 41 8.87 -1.27 0.43
C ILE A 41 9.71 -1.19 -0.86
N PHE A 42 10.73 -0.36 -0.84
CA PHE A 42 11.74 -0.28 -1.89
C PHE A 42 13.13 -0.44 -1.29
N HIS A 43 13.91 -1.34 -1.87
CA HIS A 43 15.30 -1.56 -1.51
C HIS A 43 16.23 -0.90 -2.51
N HIS A 44 17.13 -0.06 -2.01
CA HIS A 44 18.22 0.48 -2.81
C HIS A 44 19.37 -0.53 -2.87
N MET A 45 20.11 -0.58 -3.98
CA MET A 45 21.31 -1.42 -4.10
C MET A 45 22.40 -1.16 -3.05
N ASN A 46 22.41 0.04 -2.44
CA ASN A 46 23.34 0.40 -1.36
C ASN A 46 22.79 0.11 0.05
N GLY A 47 21.68 -0.63 0.17
CA GLY A 47 21.10 -1.04 1.45
C GLY A 47 20.13 -0.05 2.10
N TYR A 48 19.79 1.08 1.45
CA TYR A 48 18.72 1.95 1.93
C TYR A 48 17.35 1.33 1.71
N ILE A 49 16.41 1.63 2.61
CA ILE A 49 15.01 1.25 2.48
C ILE A 49 14.18 2.52 2.39
N ALA A 50 13.33 2.60 1.37
CA ALA A 50 12.27 3.58 1.26
C ALA A 50 10.92 2.90 1.44
N LEU A 51 9.98 3.62 2.03
CA LEU A 51 8.64 3.11 2.30
C LEU A 51 7.63 4.14 1.85
N ASP A 52 6.82 3.75 0.87
CA ASP A 52 5.72 4.57 0.40
C ASP A 52 4.42 4.13 1.08
N TRP A 53 3.73 5.10 1.66
CA TRP A 53 2.46 4.88 2.33
C TRP A 53 1.30 5.22 1.41
N HIS A 54 0.25 4.43 1.49
CA HIS A 54 -1.01 4.63 0.79
C HIS A 54 -2.18 4.49 1.78
N HIS A 55 -3.28 5.22 1.56
CA HIS A 55 -4.54 4.89 2.22
C HIS A 55 -4.98 3.48 1.85
N LEU A 56 -5.70 2.80 2.73
CA LEU A 56 -6.32 1.50 2.44
C LEU A 56 -7.08 1.52 1.12
N LEU A 57 -7.96 2.51 0.91
CA LEU A 57 -8.80 2.62 -0.29
C LEU A 57 -8.07 3.11 -1.54
N CYS A 58 -6.79 3.48 -1.42
CA CYS A 58 -5.96 3.92 -2.55
C CYS A 58 -5.04 2.82 -3.08
N CYS A 59 -5.06 1.62 -2.50
CA CYS A 59 -4.25 0.50 -2.97
C CYS A 59 -4.87 -0.16 -4.20
N GLN A 60 -4.02 -0.70 -5.08
CA GLN A 60 -4.43 -1.32 -6.34
C GLN A 60 -4.93 -2.77 -6.20
N SER A 61 -4.54 -3.48 -5.12
CA SER A 61 -4.80 -4.92 -4.96
C SER A 61 -5.39 -5.24 -3.57
N PRO A 62 -6.63 -4.83 -3.29
CA PRO A 62 -7.28 -5.06 -2.00
C PRO A 62 -7.48 -6.53 -1.65
N GLU A 63 -7.64 -7.40 -2.66
CA GLU A 63 -7.82 -8.85 -2.52
C GLU A 63 -6.63 -9.55 -1.89
N LEU A 64 -5.44 -8.95 -1.94
CA LEU A 64 -4.21 -9.52 -1.38
C LEU A 64 -4.00 -9.09 0.09
N LEU A 65 -4.74 -8.10 0.60
CA LEU A 65 -4.47 -7.49 1.90
C LEU A 65 -4.66 -8.43 3.10
N GLN A 66 -5.40 -9.53 2.93
CA GLN A 66 -5.59 -10.52 4.00
C GLN A 66 -4.39 -11.44 4.22
N SER A 67 -3.45 -11.48 3.25
CA SER A 67 -2.29 -12.37 3.29
C SER A 67 -0.96 -11.65 3.47
N VAL A 68 -0.98 -10.33 3.71
CA VAL A 68 0.24 -9.53 3.90
C VAL A 68 0.64 -9.39 5.36
N GLU A 69 1.93 -9.13 5.59
CA GLU A 69 2.47 -8.85 6.91
C GLU A 69 1.76 -7.65 7.56
N GLY A 70 1.47 -7.77 8.86
CA GLY A 70 0.78 -6.76 9.64
C GLY A 70 -0.74 -6.93 9.67
N TYR A 71 -1.32 -7.77 8.80
CA TYR A 71 -2.75 -8.09 8.84
C TYR A 71 -3.15 -8.74 10.18
N GLU A 72 -2.31 -9.64 10.69
CA GLU A 72 -2.51 -10.35 11.95
C GLU A 72 -2.62 -9.40 13.16
N LEU A 73 -1.96 -8.24 13.10
CA LEU A 73 -1.92 -7.22 14.15
C LEU A 73 -3.15 -6.29 14.17
N LEU A 74 -4.03 -6.42 13.17
CA LEU A 74 -5.27 -5.65 13.09
C LEU A 74 -6.35 -6.22 14.02
N THR A 75 -7.17 -5.31 14.53
CA THR A 75 -8.39 -5.63 15.26
C THR A 75 -9.41 -6.31 14.36
N VAL A 76 -10.41 -6.96 14.96
CA VAL A 76 -11.50 -7.62 14.22
C VAL A 76 -12.23 -6.62 13.32
N THR A 77 -12.57 -5.44 13.83
CA THR A 77 -13.28 -4.40 13.06
C THR A 77 -12.45 -3.88 11.87
N GLU A 78 -11.13 -3.77 12.03
CA GLU A 78 -10.23 -3.38 10.93
C GLU A 78 -10.16 -4.47 9.86
N LYS A 79 -10.14 -5.75 10.27
CA LYS A 79 -10.20 -6.90 9.35
C LYS A 79 -11.52 -6.94 8.58
N ASP A 80 -12.64 -6.70 9.26
CA ASP A 80 -13.97 -6.61 8.63
C ASP A 80 -14.01 -5.49 7.57
N THR A 81 -13.35 -4.35 7.86
CA THR A 81 -13.24 -3.22 6.92
C THR A 81 -12.46 -3.62 5.66
N ILE A 82 -11.35 -4.35 5.81
CA ILE A 82 -10.55 -4.86 4.68
C ILE A 82 -11.36 -5.86 3.86
N GLU A 83 -12.06 -6.79 4.51
CA GLU A 83 -12.89 -7.78 3.82
C GLU A 83 -14.04 -7.14 3.04
N ALA A 84 -14.71 -6.14 3.64
CA ALA A 84 -15.75 -5.37 2.96
C ALA A 84 -15.18 -4.62 1.74
N TYR A 85 -14.00 -4.01 1.87
CA TYR A 85 -13.34 -3.31 0.77
C TYR A 85 -12.93 -4.28 -0.35
N ALA A 86 -12.28 -5.39 -0.03
CA ALA A 86 -11.89 -6.41 -1.01
C ALA A 86 -13.09 -6.96 -1.78
N SER A 87 -14.20 -7.21 -1.08
CA SER A 87 -15.46 -7.64 -1.70
C SER A 87 -16.03 -6.60 -2.65
N SER A 88 -15.91 -5.31 -2.34
CA SER A 88 -16.45 -4.20 -3.14
C SER A 88 -15.72 -3.95 -4.47
N GLN A 89 -14.47 -4.40 -4.60
CA GLN A 89 -13.59 -4.10 -5.74
C GLN A 89 -13.53 -5.20 -6.81
N THR A 90 -14.33 -6.27 -6.64
CA THR A 90 -14.42 -7.41 -7.58
C THR A 90 -15.08 -7.07 -8.93
N GLY A 91 -15.35 -5.79 -9.22
CA GLY A 91 -16.13 -5.34 -10.38
C GLY A 91 -15.55 -4.22 -11.27
N THR A 92 -14.38 -3.64 -11.01
CA THR A 92 -13.86 -2.48 -11.77
C THR A 92 -12.45 -2.69 -12.29
N LYS A 93 -12.30 -3.55 -13.30
CA LYS A 93 -11.17 -3.44 -14.23
C LYS A 93 -11.40 -2.22 -15.12
N THR A 94 -10.75 -1.11 -14.80
CA THR A 94 -10.41 -0.10 -15.81
C THR A 94 -8.90 -0.02 -15.87
N ASP A 95 -8.38 -0.73 -16.87
CA ASP A 95 -7.02 -0.57 -17.38
C ASP A 95 -6.81 0.90 -17.74
N SER A 96 -5.81 1.52 -17.12
CA SER A 96 -5.31 2.84 -17.50
C SER A 96 -3.85 2.92 -17.11
N GLY A 97 -3.01 2.54 -18.06
CA GLY A 97 -1.67 3.09 -18.16
C GLY A 97 -0.55 2.08 -17.93
N ASN A 98 -0.32 1.24 -18.92
CA ASN A 98 1.03 0.80 -19.26
C ASN A 98 1.91 2.06 -19.47
N VAL A 99 2.64 2.50 -18.43
CA VAL A 99 3.80 3.38 -18.59
C VAL A 99 5.02 2.49 -18.48
N LEU A 100 5.50 2.07 -19.64
CA LEU A 100 6.91 1.78 -19.85
C LEU A 100 7.69 3.01 -19.42
N VAL A 101 8.38 2.94 -18.29
CA VAL A 101 9.41 3.93 -17.96
C VAL A 101 10.69 3.43 -18.63
N ALA A 102 11.09 4.17 -19.67
CA ALA A 102 12.42 4.08 -20.29
C ALA A 102 13.52 4.57 -19.34
#